data_AF-A0A7J5MHV1-F1
#
_entry.id   AF-A0A7J5MHV1-F1
#
_cell.length_a   1.000
_cell.length_b   1.000
_cell.length_c   1.000
_cell.angle_alpha   90.00
_cell.angle_beta   90.00
_cell.angle_gamma   90.00
#
_symmetry.space_group_name_H-M   'P 1'
#
loop_
_entity.id
_entity.type
_entity.pdbx_description
1 polymer ?
#
loop_
_entity_poly.entity_id
_entity_poly.type
_entity_poly.pdbx_seq_one_letter_code
_entity_poly.pdbx_strand_id
1 'polypeptide(L)'
;MSDIKKELKELEEIMHSTDEDREQKFEKKFLYIREHYTSEKDNEAIYNFTLNGYKQINNELENMTRYLELQNQIKSVKEIIPVSYIARNYFGKSAAWLQQRLYGYKVRGKVYTLNEKDIKTLNLALQDISKKIGSLTIAL
;
A
#
# COMPACT_ATOMS: atom_id res chain seq x y z
N MET A 1 13.49 -27.24 -24.01
CA MET A 1 12.70 -26.00 -23.77
C MET A 1 12.77 -25.69 -22.29
N SER A 2 12.89 -24.41 -21.94
CA SER A 2 12.78 -23.96 -20.54
C SER A 2 11.32 -24.10 -20.08
N ASP A 3 11.08 -24.06 -18.76
CA ASP A 3 9.73 -24.14 -18.19
C ASP A 3 9.08 -22.75 -18.29
N ILE A 4 7.87 -22.65 -18.86
CA ILE A 4 7.11 -21.38 -18.96
C ILE A 4 7.02 -20.65 -17.63
N LYS A 5 6.93 -21.38 -16.51
CA LYS A 5 6.90 -20.77 -15.17
C LYS A 5 8.18 -20.02 -14.83
N LYS A 6 9.33 -20.55 -15.26
CA LYS A 6 10.63 -19.90 -15.08
C LYS A 6 10.70 -18.62 -15.92
N GLU A 7 10.24 -18.68 -17.17
CA GLU A 7 10.23 -17.52 -18.06
C GLU A 7 9.35 -16.38 -17.55
N LEU A 8 8.15 -16.71 -17.06
CA LEU A 8 7.21 -15.74 -16.47
C LEU A 8 7.77 -15.10 -15.21
N LYS A 9 8.47 -15.87 -14.37
CA LYS A 9 9.15 -15.33 -13.18
C LYS A 9 10.26 -14.35 -13.57
N GLU A 10 11.08 -14.69 -14.56
CA GLU A 10 12.11 -13.76 -15.06
C GLU A 10 11.50 -12.50 -15.68
N LEU A 11 10.35 -12.61 -16.35
CA LEU A 11 9.59 -11.46 -16.85
C LEU A 11 9.11 -10.53 -15.72
N GLU A 12 8.60 -11.11 -14.62
CA GLU A 12 8.21 -10.38 -13.40
C GLU A 12 9.41 -9.66 -12.74
N GLU A 13 10.56 -10.33 -12.65
CA GLU A 13 11.79 -9.73 -12.12
C GLU A 13 12.24 -8.51 -12.97
N ILE A 14 12.11 -8.60 -14.30
CA ILE A 14 12.38 -7.46 -15.20
C ILE A 14 11.39 -6.33 -14.93
N MET A 15 10.08 -6.60 -14.77
CA MET A 15 9.09 -5.54 -14.48
C MET A 15 9.45 -4.71 -13.25
N HIS A 16 10.02 -5.36 -12.23
CA HIS A 16 10.39 -4.72 -10.97
C HIS A 16 11.81 -4.13 -10.94
N SER A 17 12.58 -4.27 -12.02
CA SER A 17 13.92 -3.71 -12.10
C SER A 17 13.91 -2.17 -12.19
N THR A 18 15.04 -1.57 -11.84
CA THR A 18 15.30 -0.13 -11.99
C THR A 18 16.31 0.16 -13.10
N ASP A 19 16.56 -0.82 -13.97
CA ASP A 19 17.51 -0.68 -15.07
C ASP A 19 16.99 0.30 -16.13
N GLU A 20 17.87 1.08 -16.75
CA GLU A 20 17.50 2.03 -17.81
C GLU A 20 16.94 1.32 -19.05
N ASP A 21 17.41 0.11 -19.36
CA ASP A 21 16.98 -0.72 -20.49
C ASP A 21 15.85 -1.69 -20.15
N ARG A 22 15.21 -1.53 -18.99
CA ARG A 22 14.15 -2.42 -18.48
C ARG A 22 13.04 -2.66 -19.51
N GLU A 23 12.55 -1.61 -20.17
CA GLU A 23 11.45 -1.71 -21.13
C GLU A 23 11.84 -2.57 -22.33
N GLN A 24 13.06 -2.42 -22.84
CA GLN A 24 13.59 -3.22 -23.94
C GLN A 24 13.79 -4.68 -23.52
N LYS A 25 14.31 -4.93 -22.30
CA LYS A 25 14.43 -6.28 -21.72
C LYS A 25 13.07 -6.95 -21.58
N PHE A 26 12.07 -6.21 -21.11
CA PHE A 26 10.71 -6.70 -20.94
C PHE A 26 10.10 -7.08 -22.28
N GLU A 27 10.14 -6.19 -23.27
CA GLU A 27 9.60 -6.44 -24.61
C GLU A 27 10.25 -7.67 -25.25
N LYS A 28 11.59 -7.76 -25.22
CA LYS A 28 12.32 -8.90 -25.77
C LYS A 28 11.90 -10.23 -25.12
N LYS A 29 11.77 -10.24 -23.78
CA LYS A 29 11.36 -11.44 -23.03
C LYS A 29 9.91 -11.82 -23.31
N PHE A 30 9.02 -10.83 -23.37
CA PHE A 30 7.62 -11.02 -23.71
C PHE A 30 7.44 -11.62 -25.10
N LEU A 31 8.15 -11.09 -26.11
CA LEU A 31 8.14 -11.61 -27.48
C LEU A 31 8.66 -13.05 -27.53
N TYR A 32 9.77 -13.33 -26.84
CA TYR A 32 10.31 -14.69 -26.72
C TYR A 32 9.28 -15.67 -26.12
N ILE A 33 8.62 -15.29 -25.03
CA ILE A 33 7.59 -16.14 -24.41
C ILE A 33 6.46 -16.42 -25.40
N ARG A 34 5.96 -15.38 -26.07
CA ARG A 34 4.87 -15.48 -27.05
C ARG A 34 5.20 -16.39 -28.24
N GLU A 35 6.44 -16.36 -28.72
CA GLU A 35 6.87 -17.13 -29.90
C GLU A 35 7.21 -18.59 -29.57
N HIS A 36 7.70 -18.87 -28.36
CA HIS A 36 8.22 -20.18 -28.00
C HIS A 36 7.27 -21.02 -27.13
N TYR A 37 6.22 -20.43 -26.57
CA TYR A 37 5.27 -21.10 -25.66
C TYR A 37 3.83 -20.91 -26.13
N THR A 38 3.40 -21.81 -27.01
CA THR A 38 2.12 -21.70 -27.74
C THR A 38 1.14 -22.84 -27.44
N SER A 39 1.52 -23.79 -26.58
CA SER A 39 0.63 -24.89 -26.20
C SER A 39 -0.55 -24.38 -25.36
N GLU A 40 -1.63 -25.15 -25.30
CA GLU A 40 -2.80 -24.82 -24.47
C GLU A 40 -2.43 -24.62 -22.99
N LYS A 41 -1.54 -25.47 -22.47
CA LYS A 41 -1.04 -25.37 -21.09
C LYS A 41 -0.19 -24.12 -20.87
N ASP A 42 0.60 -23.72 -21.86
CA ASP A 42 1.39 -22.48 -21.78
C ASP A 42 0.47 -21.26 -21.79
N ASN A 43 -0.54 -21.26 -22.68
CA ASN A 43 -1.53 -20.20 -22.76
C ASN A 43 -2.32 -20.05 -21.44
N GLU A 44 -2.66 -21.15 -20.79
CA GLU A 44 -3.28 -21.12 -19.46
C GLU A 44 -2.34 -20.52 -18.39
N ALA A 45 -1.05 -20.86 -18.43
CA ALA A 45 -0.07 -20.29 -17.51
C ALA A 45 0.11 -18.78 -17.72
N ILE A 46 0.19 -18.33 -18.98
CA ILE A 46 0.28 -16.91 -19.35
C ILE A 46 -1.00 -16.17 -18.93
N TYR A 47 -2.18 -16.73 -19.20
CA TYR A 47 -3.47 -16.15 -18.79
C TYR A 47 -3.52 -15.94 -17.27
N ASN A 48 -3.19 -16.98 -16.50
CA ASN A 48 -3.20 -16.90 -15.04
C ASN A 48 -2.18 -15.88 -14.51
N PHE A 49 -0.98 -15.82 -15.11
CA PHE A 49 0.03 -14.82 -14.76
C PHE A 49 -0.49 -13.40 -14.99
N THR A 50 -1.02 -13.12 -16.18
CA THR A 50 -1.58 -11.80 -16.52
C THR A 50 -2.76 -11.43 -15.62
N LEU A 51 -3.70 -12.36 -15.39
CA LEU A 51 -4.86 -12.13 -14.52
C LEU A 51 -4.44 -11.84 -13.07
N ASN A 52 -3.44 -12.56 -12.55
CA ASN A 52 -2.91 -12.32 -11.21
C ASN A 52 -2.20 -10.97 -11.11
N GLY A 53 -1.45 -10.57 -12.14
CA GLY A 53 -0.84 -9.24 -12.23
C GLY A 53 -1.90 -8.12 -12.17
N TYR A 54 -2.99 -8.23 -12.94
CA TYR A 54 -4.09 -7.26 -12.87
C TYR A 54 -4.74 -7.20 -11.49
N LYS A 55 -4.96 -8.36 -10.83
CA LYS A 55 -5.50 -8.40 -9.47
C LYS A 55 -4.58 -7.71 -8.46
N GLN A 56 -3.27 -7.91 -8.57
CA GLN A 56 -2.29 -7.24 -7.71
C GLN A 56 -2.32 -5.73 -7.92
N ILE A 57 -2.30 -5.26 -9.16
CA ILE A 57 -2.39 -3.83 -9.49
C ILE A 57 -3.68 -3.21 -8.94
N ASN A 58 -4.82 -3.89 -9.13
CA ASN A 58 -6.10 -3.41 -8.61
C ASN A 58 -6.09 -3.29 -7.07
N ASN A 59 -5.54 -4.29 -6.38
CA ASN A 59 -5.39 -4.26 -4.92
C ASN A 59 -4.47 -3.12 -4.46
N GLU A 60 -3.37 -2.87 -5.17
CA GLU A 60 -2.47 -1.74 -4.87
C GLU A 60 -3.16 -0.39 -5.08
N LEU A 61 -3.91 -0.23 -6.16
CA LEU A 61 -4.71 0.97 -6.44
C LEU A 61 -5.80 1.22 -5.40
N GLU A 62 -6.50 0.17 -4.96
CA GLU A 62 -7.48 0.27 -3.87
C GLU A 62 -6.82 0.73 -2.57
N ASN A 63 -5.66 0.16 -2.23
CA ASN A 63 -4.90 0.57 -1.05
C ASN A 63 -4.41 2.02 -1.14
N MET A 64 -3.95 2.47 -2.31
CA MET A 64 -3.58 3.87 -2.55
C MET A 64 -4.77 4.81 -2.40
N THR A 65 -5.93 4.45 -2.96
CA THR A 65 -7.17 5.23 -2.86
C THR A 65 -7.60 5.39 -1.41
N ARG A 66 -7.70 4.29 -0.65
CA ARG A 66 -8.03 4.29 0.79
C ARG A 66 -7.09 5.18 1.59
N TYR A 67 -5.80 5.12 1.27
CA TYR A 67 -4.80 5.95 1.91
C TYR A 67 -5.01 7.45 1.62
N LEU A 68 -5.24 7.84 0.36
CA LEU A 68 -5.51 9.22 -0.01
C LEU A 68 -6.79 9.76 0.64
N GLU A 69 -7.84 8.95 0.71
CA GLU A 69 -9.08 9.29 1.41
C GLU A 69 -8.83 9.58 2.90
N LEU A 70 -8.08 8.71 3.59
CA LEU A 70 -7.67 8.92 4.97
C LEU A 70 -6.92 10.24 5.14
N GLN A 71 -5.96 10.53 4.26
CA GLN A 71 -5.20 11.77 4.33
C GLN A 71 -6.10 13.00 4.17
N ASN A 72 -7.04 12.96 3.22
CA ASN A 72 -7.99 14.03 2.98
C ASN A 72 -8.90 14.27 4.20
N GLN A 73 -9.40 13.20 4.82
CA GLN A 73 -10.22 13.30 6.03
C GLN A 73 -9.44 13.88 7.22
N ILE A 74 -8.19 13.45 7.41
CA ILE A 74 -7.34 13.93 8.51
C ILE A 74 -6.90 15.38 8.28
N LYS A 75 -6.69 15.79 7.03
CA LYS A 75 -6.20 17.13 6.68
C LYS A 75 -7.10 18.24 7.24
N SER A 76 -8.42 18.03 7.28
CA SER A 76 -9.38 19.01 7.81
C SER A 76 -9.26 19.23 9.33
N VAL A 77 -8.69 18.27 10.05
CA VAL A 77 -8.58 18.26 11.52
C VAL A 77 -7.13 18.18 11.99
N LYS A 78 -6.17 18.37 11.09
CA LYS A 78 -4.73 18.17 11.34
C LYS A 78 -4.20 18.96 12.53
N GLU A 79 -4.69 20.19 12.72
CA GLU A 79 -4.25 21.09 13.78
C GLU A 79 -4.84 20.76 15.15
N ILE A 80 -5.97 20.04 15.18
CA ILE A 80 -6.68 19.71 16.42
C ILE A 80 -6.40 18.29 16.90
N ILE A 81 -5.94 17.38 16.03
CA ILE A 81 -5.64 16.00 16.41
C ILE A 81 -4.42 15.95 17.34
N PRO A 82 -4.55 15.43 18.58
CA PRO A 82 -3.42 15.30 19.49
C PRO A 82 -2.61 14.02 19.16
N VAL A 83 -1.90 14.02 18.03
CA VAL A 83 -1.20 12.86 17.47
C VAL A 83 -0.29 12.18 18.50
N SER A 84 0.47 12.96 19.26
CA SER A 84 1.38 12.45 20.29
C SER A 84 0.65 11.71 21.42
N TYR A 85 -0.54 12.18 21.80
CA TYR A 85 -1.36 11.52 22.81
C TYR A 85 -1.95 10.22 22.25
N ILE A 86 -2.48 10.25 21.03
CA ILE A 86 -3.05 9.07 20.38
C ILE A 86 -2.00 7.96 20.23
N ALA A 87 -0.83 8.31 19.72
CA ALA A 87 0.26 7.36 19.50
C ALA A 87 0.67 6.63 20.79
N ARG A 88 0.82 7.38 21.90
CA ARG A 88 1.23 6.79 23.18
C ARG A 88 0.13 5.96 23.83
N ASN A 89 -1.09 6.48 23.90
CA ASN A 89 -2.15 5.90 24.73
C ASN A 89 -2.97 4.80 24.03
N TYR A 90 -3.01 4.79 22.70
CA TYR A 90 -3.82 3.82 21.93
C TYR A 90 -2.99 2.85 21.11
N PHE A 91 -1.80 3.28 20.65
CA PHE A 91 -0.94 2.45 19.83
C PHE A 91 0.30 1.92 20.58
N GLY A 92 0.67 2.53 21.72
CA GLY A 92 1.93 2.22 22.39
C GLY A 92 3.16 2.54 21.52
N LYS A 93 3.07 3.59 20.69
CA LYS A 93 4.09 4.00 19.72
C LYS A 93 4.49 5.46 19.89
N SER A 94 5.57 5.85 19.21
CA SER A 94 6.02 7.24 19.17
C SER A 94 5.09 8.10 18.32
N ALA A 95 5.08 9.42 18.58
CA ALA A 95 4.36 10.37 17.75
C ALA A 95 4.80 10.29 16.28
N ALA A 96 6.11 10.15 16.04
CA ALA A 96 6.68 10.02 14.70
C ALA A 96 6.11 8.79 13.94
N TRP A 97 5.91 7.66 14.63
CA TRP A 97 5.34 6.45 14.03
C TRP A 97 3.93 6.69 13.48
N LEU A 98 3.09 7.42 14.23
CA LEU A 98 1.73 7.73 13.81
C LEU A 98 1.72 8.84 12.75
N GLN A 99 2.53 9.88 12.90
CA GLN A 99 2.65 10.95 11.90
C GLN A 99 3.04 10.41 10.51
N GLN A 100 3.98 9.47 10.45
CA GLN A 100 4.37 8.81 9.19
C GLN A 100 3.17 8.14 8.50
N ARG A 101 2.27 7.52 9.28
CA ARG A 101 1.12 6.77 8.76
C ARG A 101 -0.10 7.63 8.42
N LEU A 102 -0.28 8.76 9.12
CA LEU A 102 -1.35 9.71 8.81
C LEU A 102 -0.95 10.63 7.64
N TYR A 103 0.30 11.07 7.61
CA TYR A 103 0.76 12.13 6.69
C TYR A 103 1.64 11.65 5.54
N GLY A 104 2.08 10.39 5.54
CA GLY A 104 2.75 9.81 4.38
C GLY A 104 4.23 10.04 4.27
N TYR A 105 4.89 10.46 5.34
CA TYR A 105 6.32 10.71 5.29
C TYR A 105 7.07 9.42 4.96
N LYS A 106 7.91 9.47 3.93
CA LYS A 106 8.76 8.35 3.52
C LYS A 106 9.83 8.10 4.58
N VAL A 107 9.99 6.85 4.99
CA VAL A 107 11.11 6.40 5.84
C VAL A 107 11.90 5.37 5.05
N ARG A 108 13.14 5.71 4.70
CA ARG A 108 14.01 4.89 3.83
C ARG A 108 13.32 4.49 2.52
N GLY A 109 12.69 5.47 1.87
CA GLY A 109 11.98 5.29 0.60
C GLY A 109 10.60 4.64 0.71
N LYS A 110 10.20 4.11 1.87
CA LYS A 110 8.92 3.43 2.07
C LYS A 110 7.89 4.32 2.75
N VAL A 111 6.67 4.33 2.22
CA VAL A 111 5.49 4.91 2.87
C VAL A 111 4.84 3.81 3.72
N TYR A 112 4.44 4.16 4.93
CA TYR A 112 3.72 3.24 5.81
C TYR A 112 2.28 3.74 5.96
N THR A 113 1.31 2.83 5.90
CA THR A 113 -0.11 3.15 6.05
C THR A 113 -0.69 2.47 7.28
N LEU A 114 -1.87 2.91 7.71
CA LEU A 114 -2.65 2.20 8.73
C LEU A 114 -3.40 1.05 8.05
N ASN A 115 -3.32 -0.15 8.65
CA ASN A 115 -4.19 -1.25 8.25
C ASN A 115 -5.59 -1.10 8.88
N GLU A 116 -6.51 -2.01 8.57
CA GLU A 116 -7.89 -1.94 9.08
C GLU A 116 -8.02 -1.96 10.60
N LYS A 117 -7.18 -2.74 11.28
CA LYS A 117 -7.15 -2.77 12.75
C LYS A 117 -6.67 -1.43 13.30
N ASP A 118 -5.63 -0.86 12.70
CA ASP A 118 -5.10 0.44 13.09
C ASP A 118 -6.13 1.57 12.87
N ILE A 119 -6.90 1.52 11.78
CA ILE A 119 -8.00 2.45 11.51
C ILE A 119 -9.10 2.35 12.58
N LYS A 120 -9.48 1.13 12.98
CA LYS A 120 -10.44 0.92 14.09
C LYS A 120 -9.93 1.55 15.39
N THR A 121 -8.65 1.34 15.72
CA THR A 121 -8.01 1.95 16.89
C THR A 121 -8.00 3.48 16.80
N LEU A 122 -7.67 4.04 15.62
CA LEU A 122 -7.68 5.49 15.41
C LEU A 122 -9.09 6.07 15.61
N ASN A 123 -10.12 5.44 15.04
CA ASN A 123 -11.51 5.88 15.20
C ASN A 123 -11.95 5.86 16.67
N LEU A 124 -11.61 4.80 17.40
CA LEU A 124 -11.88 4.72 18.84
C LEU A 124 -11.18 5.86 19.60
N ALA A 125 -9.91 6.13 19.28
CA ALA A 125 -9.15 7.21 19.90
C ALA A 125 -9.77 8.58 19.65
N LEU A 126 -10.16 8.88 18.41
CA LEU A 126 -10.79 10.15 18.05
C LEU A 126 -12.13 10.34 18.79
N GLN A 127 -12.95 9.29 18.87
CA GLN A 127 -14.23 9.35 19.58
C GLN A 127 -14.05 9.53 21.09
N ASP A 128 -13.12 8.83 21.72
CA ASP A 128 -12.85 8.97 23.15
C ASP A 128 -12.28 10.36 23.49
N ILE A 129 -11.37 10.88 22.67
CA ILE A 129 -10.83 12.24 22.83
C ILE A 129 -11.93 13.29 22.67
N SER A 130 -12.79 13.14 21.66
CA SER A 130 -13.93 14.05 21.45
C SER A 130 -14.84 14.10 22.69
N LYS A 131 -15.16 12.94 23.28
CA LYS A 131 -15.94 12.87 24.52
C LYS A 131 -15.24 13.53 25.70
N LYS A 132 -13.95 13.23 25.91
CA LYS A 132 -13.15 13.82 27.01
C LYS A 132 -13.06 15.33 26.93
N ILE A 133 -12.86 15.88 25.73
CA ILE A 133 -12.83 17.33 25.50
C ILE A 133 -14.23 17.91 25.69
N GLY A 134 -15.26 17.30 25.11
CA GLY A 134 -16.63 17.79 25.17
C GLY A 134 -17.27 17.74 26.56
N SER A 135 -16.82 16.85 27.45
CA SER A 135 -17.30 16.75 28.83
C SER A 135 -16.55 17.65 29.82
N LEU A 136 -15.48 18.32 29.39
CA LEU A 136 -14.66 19.13 30.29
C LEU A 136 -15.43 20.38 30.74
N THR A 137 -15.72 20.47 32.03
CA THR A 137 -16.29 21.66 32.66
C THR A 137 -15.29 22.24 33.65
N ILE A 138 -14.93 23.52 33.49
CA ILE A 138 -14.08 24.23 34.44
C ILE A 138 -15.02 25.07 35.32
N ALA A 139 -15.18 24.67 36.57
CA ALA A 139 -15.79 25.51 37.60
C ALA A 139 -14.67 26.26 38.32
N LEU A 140 -14.81 27.58 38.42
CA LEU A 140 -13.91 28.46 39.19
C LEU A 140 -14.49 28.73 40.57
#